data_AF-A0A3B6TX70-F1
#
_entry.id   AF-A0A3B6TX70-F1
#
_cell.length_a   1.000
_cell.length_b   1.000
_cell.length_c   1.000
_cell.angle_alpha   90.00
_cell.angle_beta   90.00
_cell.angle_gamma   90.00
#
_symmetry.space_group_name_H-M   'P 1'
#
loop_
_entity.id
_entity.type
_entity.pdbx_description
1 polymer ?
#
loop_
_entity_poly.entity_id
_entity_poly.type
_entity_poly.pdbx_seq_one_letter_code
_entity_poly.pdbx_strand_id
1 'polypeptide(L)'
;MEELGNSQGPRGDAVVAHCREFMLYMKEIQTTLREEIKSACEYRPFEMCDYSARIANEICCKKLEYVIEKMDAMQLNIEPSTNEV
;
A
#
# COMPACT_ATOMS: atom_id res chain seq x y z
N MET A 1 -32.09 -25.89 -9.31
CA MET A 1 -32.57 -26.61 -8.09
C MET A 1 -34.02 -27.10 -8.22
N GLU A 2 -34.90 -26.33 -8.86
CA GLU A 2 -36.30 -26.72 -9.15
C GLU A 2 -36.42 -28.02 -9.98
N GLU A 3 -35.48 -28.30 -10.89
CA GLU A 3 -35.46 -29.52 -11.71
C GLU A 3 -35.10 -30.82 -10.96
N LEU A 4 -34.55 -30.72 -9.74
CA LEU A 4 -34.29 -31.89 -8.89
C LEU A 4 -35.55 -32.40 -8.17
N GLY A 5 -36.61 -31.58 -8.14
CA GLY A 5 -37.88 -31.87 -7.44
C GLY A 5 -38.97 -32.51 -8.31
N ASN A 6 -38.62 -33.05 -9.49
CA ASN A 6 -39.59 -33.71 -10.35
C ASN A 6 -40.06 -35.05 -9.72
N SER A 7 -41.34 -35.39 -9.87
CA SER A 7 -41.96 -36.61 -9.33
C SER A 7 -41.37 -37.91 -9.88
N GLN A 8 -40.60 -37.84 -10.97
CA GLN A 8 -39.83 -38.96 -11.55
C GLN A 8 -38.37 -39.04 -11.07
N GLY A 9 -37.97 -38.20 -10.11
CA GLY A 9 -36.60 -38.10 -9.61
C GLY A 9 -35.73 -37.15 -10.44
N PRO A 10 -34.49 -36.86 -9.99
CA PRO A 10 -33.61 -35.92 -10.66
C PRO A 10 -33.18 -36.44 -12.03
N ARG A 11 -33.25 -35.60 -13.06
CA ARG A 11 -32.65 -35.91 -14.36
C ARG A 11 -31.12 -35.91 -14.21
N GLY A 12 -30.48 -37.04 -14.46
CA GLY A 12 -29.02 -37.20 -14.28
C GLY A 12 -28.20 -36.08 -14.93
N ASP A 13 -28.57 -35.65 -16.13
CA ASP A 13 -27.89 -34.56 -16.85
C ASP A 13 -28.02 -33.21 -16.15
N ALA A 14 -29.19 -32.91 -15.56
CA ALA A 14 -29.41 -31.66 -14.81
C ALA A 14 -28.59 -31.64 -13.51
N VAL A 15 -28.48 -32.78 -12.82
CA VAL A 15 -27.62 -32.92 -11.63
C VAL A 15 -26.15 -32.71 -12.01
N VAL A 16 -25.69 -33.34 -13.09
CA VAL A 16 -24.31 -33.20 -13.57
C VAL A 16 -24.01 -31.76 -13.97
N ALA A 17 -24.93 -31.09 -14.66
CA ALA A 17 -24.79 -29.68 -15.03
C ALA A 17 -24.67 -28.78 -13.79
N HIS A 18 -25.56 -28.94 -12.81
CA HIS A 18 -25.51 -28.18 -11.57
C HIS A 18 -24.25 -28.45 -10.74
N CYS A 19 -23.79 -29.70 -10.66
CA CYS A 19 -22.54 -30.03 -9.98
C CYS A 19 -21.33 -29.37 -10.69
N ARG A 20 -21.31 -29.35 -12.02
CA ARG A 20 -20.25 -28.67 -12.79
C ARG A 20 -20.26 -27.17 -12.56
N GLU A 21 -21.44 -26.57 -12.60
CA GLU A 21 -21.63 -25.14 -12.36
C GLU A 21 -21.18 -24.74 -10.94
N PHE A 22 -21.58 -25.53 -9.93
CA PHE A 22 -21.14 -25.34 -8.55
C PHE A 22 -19.60 -25.41 -8.43
N MET A 23 -18.97 -26.40 -9.04
CA MET A 23 -17.52 -26.54 -9.03
C MET A 23 -16.81 -25.38 -9.73
N LEU A 24 -17.43 -24.80 -10.77
CA LEU A 24 -16.91 -23.62 -11.46
C LEU A 24 -16.92 -22.40 -10.53
N TYR A 25 -18.05 -22.12 -9.88
CA TYR A 25 -18.14 -21.02 -8.92
C TYR A 25 -17.18 -21.20 -7.75
N MET A 26 -17.03 -22.42 -7.23
CA MET A 26 -16.06 -22.72 -6.17
C MET A 26 -14.63 -22.40 -6.61
N LYS A 27 -14.26 -22.75 -7.85
CA LYS A 27 -12.93 -22.45 -8.40
C LYS A 27 -12.72 -20.94 -8.56
N GLU A 28 -13.75 -20.23 -9.02
CA GLU A 28 -13.71 -18.78 -9.19
C GLU A 28 -13.50 -18.09 -7.83
N ILE A 29 -14.32 -18.42 -6.82
CA ILE A 29 -14.18 -17.91 -5.45
C ILE A 29 -12.78 -18.17 -4.89
N GLN A 30 -12.26 -19.40 -5.06
CA GLN A 30 -10.91 -19.75 -4.59
C GLN A 30 -9.81 -18.96 -5.30
N THR A 31 -9.98 -18.67 -6.59
CA THR A 31 -9.01 -17.91 -7.38
C THR A 31 -9.02 -16.45 -6.93
N THR A 32 -10.19 -15.83 -6.83
CA THR A 32 -10.36 -14.46 -6.36
C THR A 32 -9.79 -14.27 -4.95
N LEU A 33 -10.13 -15.16 -4.00
CA LEU A 33 -9.60 -15.07 -2.64
C LEU A 33 -8.07 -15.18 -2.60
N ARG A 34 -7.48 -16.04 -3.43
CA ARG A 34 -6.02 -16.18 -3.51
C ARG A 34 -5.37 -14.89 -4.03
N GLU A 35 -5.96 -14.27 -5.04
CA GLU A 35 -5.47 -13.02 -5.63
C GLU A 35 -5.58 -11.85 -4.63
N GLU A 36 -6.70 -11.75 -3.92
CA GLU A 36 -6.89 -10.74 -2.87
C GLU A 36 -5.90 -10.91 -1.70
N ILE A 37 -5.67 -12.16 -1.24
CA ILE A 37 -4.67 -12.44 -0.21
C ILE A 37 -3.28 -12.04 -0.70
N LYS A 38 -2.92 -12.42 -1.95
CA LYS A 38 -1.63 -12.06 -2.54
C LYS A 38 -1.47 -10.54 -2.60
N SER A 39 -2.49 -9.83 -3.09
CA SER A 39 -2.53 -8.36 -3.15
C SER A 39 -2.34 -7.75 -1.76
N ALA A 40 -3.06 -8.22 -0.75
CA ALA A 40 -2.94 -7.73 0.63
C ALA A 40 -1.56 -8.00 1.25
N CYS A 41 -0.91 -9.12 0.91
CA CYS A 41 0.45 -9.44 1.35
C CYS A 41 1.53 -8.64 0.60
N GLU A 42 1.30 -8.33 -0.68
CA GLU A 42 2.19 -7.50 -1.50
C GLU A 42 1.97 -6.00 -1.28
N TYR A 43 0.82 -5.62 -0.71
CA TYR A 43 0.47 -4.26 -0.36
C TYR A 43 1.39 -3.75 0.75
N ARG A 44 2.50 -3.11 0.34
CA ARG A 44 3.48 -2.47 1.21
C ARG A 44 3.42 -0.95 1.02
N PRO A 45 2.42 -0.27 1.63
CA PRO A 45 2.17 1.16 1.41
C PRO A 45 3.35 2.06 1.79
N PHE A 46 4.25 1.59 2.65
CA PHE A 46 5.46 2.32 3.05
C PHE A 46 6.70 2.03 2.18
N GLU A 47 6.70 0.96 1.40
CA GLU A 47 7.85 0.59 0.57
C GLU A 47 7.82 1.27 -0.80
N MET A 48 6.63 1.61 -1.29
CA MET A 48 6.45 2.30 -2.59
C MET A 48 6.09 3.77 -2.43
N CYS A 49 6.00 4.29 -1.20
CA CYS A 49 5.78 5.72 -1.00
C CYS A 49 7.10 6.49 -0.86
N ASP A 50 7.04 7.77 -1.21
CA ASP A 50 8.15 8.71 -1.14
C ASP A 50 8.47 9.16 0.31
N TYR A 51 7.87 8.53 1.33
CA TYR A 51 8.01 8.91 2.74
C TYR A 51 9.47 9.00 3.17
N SER A 52 10.29 8.00 2.88
CA SER A 52 11.71 8.00 3.26
C SER A 52 12.49 9.14 2.61
N ALA A 53 12.23 9.41 1.32
CA ALA A 53 12.85 10.53 0.61
C ALA A 53 12.40 11.87 1.19
N ARG A 54 11.10 12.01 1.49
CA ARG A 54 10.51 13.21 2.08
C ARG A 54 11.10 13.52 3.46
N ILE A 55 11.15 12.52 4.36
CA ILE A 55 11.73 12.68 5.71
C ILE A 55 13.23 12.99 5.65
N ALA A 56 13.98 12.33 4.76
CA ALA A 56 15.40 12.63 4.58
C ALA A 56 15.64 14.08 4.13
N ASN A 57 14.84 14.57 3.19
CA ASN A 57 14.90 15.97 2.73
C ASN A 57 14.53 16.95 3.85
N GLU A 58 13.48 16.67 4.62
CA GLU A 58 13.09 17.51 5.75
C GLU A 58 14.22 17.63 6.80
N ILE A 59 14.88 16.52 7.12
CA ILE A 59 16.04 16.51 8.02
C ILE A 59 17.19 17.33 7.43
N CYS A 60 17.44 17.22 6.12
CA CYS A 60 18.46 18.01 5.44
C CYS A 60 18.17 19.52 5.51
N CYS A 61 16.94 19.94 5.27
CA CYS A 61 16.55 21.35 5.38
C CYS A 61 16.79 21.89 6.79
N LYS A 62 16.38 21.16 7.84
CA LYS A 62 16.63 21.57 9.24
C LYS A 62 18.12 21.68 9.57
N LYS A 63 18.96 20.82 9.00
CA LYS A 63 20.42 20.94 9.15
C LYS A 63 20.96 22.21 8.49
N LEU A 64 20.45 22.56 7.30
CA LEU A 64 20.86 23.79 6.60
C LEU A 64 20.41 25.03 7.36
N GLU A 65 19.17 25.06 7.86
CA GLU A 65 18.65 26.13 8.71
C GLU A 65 19.55 26.33 9.94
N TYR A 66 19.95 25.24 10.60
CA TYR A 66 20.88 25.32 11.73
C TYR A 66 22.25 25.90 11.34
N VAL A 67 22.81 25.51 10.19
CA VAL A 67 24.09 26.06 9.72
C VAL A 67 23.97 27.57 9.46
N ILE A 68 22.88 28.00 8.82
CA ILE A 68 22.61 29.42 8.57
C ILE A 68 22.53 30.19 9.89
N GLU A 69 21.75 29.69 10.87
CA GLU A 69 21.64 30.28 12.20
C GLU A 69 23.02 30.48 12.86
N LYS A 70 23.93 29.50 12.73
CA LYS A 70 25.28 29.61 13.27
C LYS A 70 26.16 30.60 12.49
N MET A 71 26.00 30.69 11.18
CA MET A 71 26.71 31.67 10.36
C MET A 71 26.27 33.10 10.71
N ASP A 72 24.97 33.34 10.85
CA ASP A 72 24.44 34.64 11.25
C ASP A 72 24.94 35.05 12.63
N ALA A 73 24.95 34.11 13.59
CA ALA A 73 25.50 34.35 14.91
C ALA A 73 27.01 34.68 14.86
N MET A 74 27.78 34.00 14.01
CA MET A 74 29.20 34.30 13.82
C MET A 74 29.42 35.68 13.20
N GLN A 75 28.60 36.08 12.21
CA GLN A 75 28.69 37.41 11.60
C GLN A 75 28.42 38.52 12.61
N LEU A 76 27.36 38.38 13.43
CA LEU A 76 27.04 39.34 14.49
C LEU A 76 28.15 39.46 15.54
N ASN A 77 28.94 38.40 15.77
CA ASN A 77 30.07 38.45 16.68
C ASN A 77 31.32 39.11 16.06
N ILE A 78 31.43 39.13 14.73
CA ILE A 78 32.56 39.74 14.01
C ILE A 78 32.34 41.24 13.80
N GLU A 79 31.13 41.68 13.47
CA GLU A 79 30.81 43.10 13.25
C GLU A 79 31.25 44.06 14.39
N PRO A 80 31.12 43.73 15.70
CA PRO A 80 31.62 44.59 16.77
C PRO A 80 33.16 44.66 16.88
N SER A 81 33.92 43.75 16.25
CA SER A 81 35.39 43.73 16.31
C SER A 81 36.10 44.55 15.22
N THR A 82 35.35 45.12 14.27
CA THR A 82 35.89 45.94 13.17
C THR A 82 35.76 47.45 13.36
N ASN A 83 35.11 47.91 14.43
CA ASN A 83 34.88 49.33 14.72
C ASN A 83 35.89 49.94 15.73
N GLU A 84 36.94 49.22 16.10
CA GLU A 84 38.04 49.71 16.92
C GLU A 84 39.36 49.77 16.13
N VAL A 85 39.46 50.72 15.17
CA VAL A 85 40.73 51.30 14.68
C VAL A 85 40.51 52.77 14.34
#